data_AF-A0A931P5T3-F1
#
_entry.id   AF-A0A931P5T3-F1
#
_cell.length_a   1.000
_cell.length_b   1.000
_cell.length_c   1.000
_cell.angle_alpha   90.00
_cell.angle_beta   90.00
_cell.angle_gamma   90.00
#
_symmetry.space_group_name_H-M   'P 1'
#
loop_
_entity.id
_entity.type
_entity.pdbx_description
1 polymer ?
#
loop_
_entity_poly.entity_id
_entity_poly.type
_entity_poly.pdbx_seq_one_letter_code
_entity_poly.pdbx_strand_id
1 'polypeptide(L)'
;MTISNDAPESLWAILAFWAISFVGFSWLASGVAKRLPKGLRRIRKQDPQGGFSYSATFMLTIPVMMFLFTAFIELTLLLVVHGGVMYAAYVGARSAVVWDTAQPDGVGAEKVHLAVAHALAPFASGNPKHLSAEYLELARQDISYSYCQAYFRYVGTDAVLSNNYLVRKLYYARQSLVLYHQPPAAWDSEKKVSVSYDHAFHLPAMSRLLGRPSSRVPGLRVFTIRYTATLQNEGAKTPDQKLGIDYDSDY
;
A
#
# COMPACT_ATOMS: atom_id res chain seq x y z
N MET A 1 18.47 9.38 -12.32
CA MET A 1 17.60 8.57 -11.44
C MET A 1 16.88 7.55 -12.29
N THR A 2 16.94 6.28 -11.90
CA THR A 2 16.19 5.19 -12.56
C THR A 2 15.35 4.46 -11.51
N ILE A 3 14.11 4.14 -11.87
CA ILE A 3 13.22 3.28 -11.07
C ILE A 3 12.88 2.08 -11.94
N SER A 4 13.14 0.88 -11.45
CA SER A 4 12.72 -0.37 -12.08
C SER A 4 11.66 -1.07 -11.24
N ASN A 5 10.69 -1.68 -11.92
CA ASN A 5 9.79 -2.67 -11.33
C ASN A 5 10.42 -4.05 -11.56
N ASP A 6 10.66 -4.80 -10.49
CA ASP A 6 11.30 -6.10 -10.59
C ASP A 6 10.36 -7.19 -11.14
N ALA A 7 9.05 -6.91 -11.21
CA ALA A 7 8.03 -7.79 -11.77
C ALA A 7 7.03 -7.00 -12.64
N PRO A 8 7.42 -6.50 -13.83
CA PRO A 8 6.57 -5.67 -14.68
C PRO A 8 5.30 -6.40 -15.15
N GLU A 9 5.37 -7.72 -15.34
CA GLU A 9 4.22 -8.56 -15.72
C GLU A 9 3.09 -8.50 -14.69
N SER A 10 3.45 -8.33 -13.42
CA SER A 10 2.49 -8.27 -12.31
C SER A 10 1.61 -7.02 -12.40
N LEU A 11 2.16 -5.89 -12.83
CA LEU A 11 1.43 -4.63 -13.00
C LEU A 11 0.44 -4.71 -14.17
N TRP A 12 0.88 -5.25 -15.31
CA TRP A 12 0.00 -5.42 -16.48
C TRP A 12 -1.16 -6.37 -16.19
N ALA A 13 -0.92 -7.45 -15.44
CA ALA A 13 -1.98 -8.32 -14.99
C ALA A 13 -3.01 -7.58 -14.12
N ILE A 14 -2.56 -6.77 -13.14
CA ILE A 14 -3.45 -5.97 -12.29
C ILE A 14 -4.28 -5.00 -13.13
N LEU A 15 -3.65 -4.28 -14.06
CA LEU A 15 -4.34 -3.33 -14.94
C LEU A 15 -5.39 -4.03 -15.82
N ALA A 16 -5.06 -5.21 -16.36
CA ALA A 16 -6.00 -6.00 -17.14
C ALA A 16 -7.20 -6.45 -16.31
N PHE A 17 -6.98 -7.02 -15.12
CA PHE A 17 -8.07 -7.39 -14.20
C PHE A 17 -8.91 -6.18 -13.80
N TRP A 18 -8.28 -5.05 -13.51
CA TRP A 18 -8.97 -3.81 -13.15
C TRP A 18 -9.89 -3.35 -14.28
N ALA A 19 -9.38 -3.32 -15.52
CA ALA A 19 -10.15 -2.93 -16.69
C ALA A 19 -11.32 -3.89 -16.95
N ILE A 20 -11.09 -5.20 -16.83
CA ILE A 20 -12.15 -6.21 -16.98
C ILE A 20 -13.23 -6.02 -15.92
N SER A 21 -12.87 -5.82 -14.64
CA SER A 21 -13.83 -5.58 -13.57
C SER A 21 -14.64 -4.30 -13.80
N PHE A 22 -13.99 -3.22 -14.23
CA PHE A 22 -14.65 -1.94 -14.51
C PHE A 22 -15.62 -2.03 -15.69
N VAL A 23 -15.17 -2.61 -16.82
CA VAL A 23 -15.99 -2.79 -18.02
C VAL A 23 -17.16 -3.74 -17.74
N GLY A 24 -16.89 -4.86 -17.07
CA GLY A 24 -17.91 -5.83 -16.69
C GLY A 24 -18.98 -5.22 -15.78
N PHE A 25 -18.57 -4.45 -14.77
CA PHE A 25 -19.50 -3.73 -13.89
C PHE A 25 -20.34 -2.71 -14.67
N SER A 26 -19.69 -1.89 -15.49
CA SER A 26 -20.36 -0.84 -16.27
C SER A 26 -21.36 -1.41 -17.28
N TRP A 27 -21.02 -2.53 -17.91
CA TRP A 27 -21.89 -3.23 -18.85
C TRP A 27 -23.12 -3.81 -18.16
N LEU A 28 -22.95 -4.51 -17.03
CA LEU A 28 -24.07 -5.04 -16.25
C LEU A 28 -24.96 -3.92 -15.68
N ALA A 29 -24.35 -2.87 -15.12
CA ALA A 29 -25.08 -1.71 -14.59
C ALA A 29 -25.92 -1.03 -15.68
N SER A 30 -25.34 -0.84 -16.88
CA SER A 30 -26.05 -0.27 -18.03
C SER A 30 -27.17 -1.19 -18.53
N GLY A 31 -26.94 -2.51 -18.53
CA GLY A 31 -27.94 -3.51 -18.89
C GLY A 31 -29.13 -3.50 -17.93
N VAL A 32 -28.87 -3.44 -16.62
CA VAL A 32 -29.91 -3.30 -15.59
C VAL A 32 -30.63 -1.97 -15.75
N ALA A 33 -29.92 -0.85 -15.89
CA ALA A 33 -30.53 0.48 -16.03
C ALA A 33 -31.46 0.59 -17.24
N LYS A 34 -31.06 0.03 -18.39
CA LYS A 34 -31.90 -0.01 -19.60
C LYS A 34 -33.13 -0.92 -19.46
N ARG A 35 -33.03 -1.97 -18.64
CA ARG A 35 -34.12 -2.94 -18.38
C ARG A 35 -35.05 -2.51 -17.25
N LEU A 36 -34.70 -1.51 -16.45
CA LEU A 36 -35.61 -0.90 -15.48
C LEU A 36 -36.63 -0.06 -16.27
N PRO A 37 -37.90 -0.48 -16.42
CA PRO A 37 -38.87 0.34 -17.12
C PRO A 37 -39.06 1.67 -16.36
N LYS A 38 -39.13 2.79 -17.09
CA LYS A 38 -39.42 4.13 -16.53
C LYS A 38 -40.69 4.17 -15.66
N GLY A 39 -41.53 3.13 -15.76
CA GLY A 39 -42.77 2.92 -15.01
C GLY A 39 -42.73 1.87 -13.90
N LEU A 40 -41.59 1.54 -13.28
CA LEU A 40 -41.52 0.63 -12.11
C LEU A 40 -42.46 1.01 -10.95
N ARG A 41 -42.92 2.27 -10.88
CA ARG A 41 -44.02 2.70 -9.97
C ARG A 41 -45.41 2.15 -10.33
N ARG A 42 -45.66 1.80 -11.60
CA ARG A 42 -46.94 1.28 -12.11
C ARG A 42 -47.04 -0.25 -12.07
N ILE A 43 -45.92 -0.94 -12.26
CA ILE A 43 -45.89 -2.42 -12.37
C ILE A 43 -46.13 -3.10 -11.01
N ARG A 44 -45.80 -2.44 -9.88
CA ARG A 44 -46.17 -2.91 -8.53
C ARG A 44 -47.69 -3.01 -8.30
N LYS A 45 -48.52 -2.38 -9.15
CA LYS A 45 -49.99 -2.44 -9.04
C LYS A 45 -50.65 -3.52 -9.91
N GLN A 46 -49.94 -4.13 -10.88
CA GLN A 46 -50.59 -4.94 -11.93
C GLN A 46 -50.34 -6.44 -11.83
N ASP A 47 -49.49 -6.91 -10.93
CA ASP A 47 -49.20 -8.34 -10.82
C ASP A 47 -49.28 -8.84 -9.38
N PRO A 48 -50.48 -9.24 -8.90
CA PRO A 48 -50.65 -9.77 -7.55
C PRO A 48 -50.15 -11.21 -7.38
N GLN A 49 -49.81 -11.94 -8.46
CA GLN A 49 -49.44 -13.36 -8.38
C GLN A 49 -48.18 -13.77 -9.20
N GLY A 50 -47.63 -12.91 -10.09
CA GLY A 50 -46.53 -13.22 -11.02
C GLY A 50 -45.12 -12.72 -10.65
N GLY A 51 -44.80 -12.54 -9.37
CA GLY A 51 -43.55 -11.92 -8.89
C GLY A 51 -42.24 -12.73 -9.03
N PHE A 52 -42.24 -13.93 -9.63
CA PHE A 52 -41.11 -14.87 -9.55
C PHE A 52 -40.04 -14.68 -10.64
N SER A 53 -40.38 -14.18 -11.83
CA SER A 53 -39.43 -14.10 -12.96
C SER A 53 -38.45 -12.91 -12.83
N TYR A 54 -38.91 -11.78 -12.29
CA TYR A 54 -38.07 -10.61 -12.05
C TYR A 54 -37.16 -10.79 -10.84
N SER A 55 -37.64 -11.45 -9.77
CA SER A 55 -36.85 -11.70 -8.57
C SER A 55 -35.66 -12.62 -8.85
N ALA A 56 -35.84 -13.67 -9.66
CA ALA A 56 -34.77 -14.60 -10.03
C ALA A 56 -33.60 -13.91 -10.77
N THR A 57 -33.89 -13.01 -11.71
CA THR A 57 -32.82 -12.28 -12.43
C THR A 57 -32.06 -11.35 -11.48
N PHE A 58 -32.75 -10.60 -10.62
CA PHE A 58 -32.10 -9.70 -9.66
C PHE A 58 -31.28 -10.46 -8.61
N MET A 59 -31.77 -11.61 -8.15
CA MET A 59 -31.06 -12.49 -7.20
C MET A 59 -29.72 -12.97 -7.77
N LEU A 60 -29.61 -13.18 -9.09
CA LEU A 60 -28.36 -13.56 -9.74
C LEU A 60 -27.48 -12.36 -10.11
N THR A 61 -28.06 -11.25 -10.59
CA THR A 61 -27.25 -10.11 -11.06
C THR A 61 -26.64 -9.31 -9.92
N ILE A 62 -27.33 -9.14 -8.79
CA ILE A 62 -26.85 -8.29 -7.69
C ILE A 62 -25.55 -8.83 -7.09
N PRO A 63 -25.41 -10.12 -6.72
CA PRO A 63 -24.16 -10.65 -6.18
C PRO A 63 -22.99 -10.52 -7.16
N VAL A 64 -23.23 -10.74 -8.46
CA VAL A 64 -22.20 -10.59 -9.50
C VAL A 64 -21.75 -9.13 -9.61
N MET A 65 -22.69 -8.18 -9.62
CA MET A 65 -22.35 -6.75 -9.63
C MET A 65 -21.58 -6.32 -8.38
N MET A 66 -22.01 -6.78 -7.20
CA MET A 66 -21.30 -6.52 -5.94
C MET A 66 -19.88 -7.10 -5.97
N PHE A 67 -19.71 -8.31 -6.50
CA PHE A 67 -18.40 -8.92 -6.66
C PHE A 67 -17.49 -8.10 -7.60
N LEU A 68 -17.97 -7.71 -8.78
CA LEU A 68 -17.17 -6.91 -9.71
C LEU A 68 -16.83 -5.53 -9.15
N PHE A 69 -17.77 -4.89 -8.46
CA PHE A 69 -17.55 -3.59 -7.83
C PHE A 69 -16.50 -3.66 -6.70
N THR A 70 -16.62 -4.66 -5.83
CA THR A 70 -15.65 -4.86 -4.75
C THR A 70 -14.27 -5.24 -5.30
N ALA A 71 -14.20 -6.11 -6.31
CA ALA A 71 -12.95 -6.43 -7.01
C ALA A 71 -12.31 -5.18 -7.64
N PHE A 72 -13.12 -4.31 -8.25
CA PHE A 72 -12.65 -3.03 -8.80
C PHE A 72 -12.04 -2.11 -7.73
N ILE A 73 -12.72 -1.95 -6.58
CA ILE A 73 -12.17 -1.18 -5.45
C ILE A 73 -10.85 -1.77 -4.97
N GLU A 74 -10.80 -3.08 -4.77
CA GLU A 74 -9.61 -3.79 -4.29
C GLU A 74 -8.42 -3.60 -5.24
N LEU A 75 -8.64 -3.76 -6.55
CA LEU A 75 -7.59 -3.56 -7.56
C LEU A 75 -7.16 -2.09 -7.65
N THR A 76 -8.07 -1.14 -7.41
CA THR A 76 -7.74 0.29 -7.33
C THR A 76 -6.83 0.56 -6.13
N LEU A 77 -7.14 -0.02 -4.96
CA LEU A 77 -6.27 0.08 -3.77
C LEU A 77 -4.90 -0.53 -4.04
N LEU A 78 -4.82 -1.67 -4.74
CA LEU A 78 -3.57 -2.30 -5.12
C LEU A 78 -2.73 -1.41 -6.05
N LEU A 79 -3.35 -0.75 -7.04
CA LEU A 79 -2.68 0.22 -7.92
C LEU A 79 -2.16 1.45 -7.16
N VAL A 80 -2.94 1.96 -6.20
CA VAL A 80 -2.50 3.05 -5.32
C VAL A 80 -1.29 2.65 -4.49
N VAL A 81 -1.27 1.41 -3.98
CA VAL A 81 -0.10 0.86 -3.26
C VAL A 81 1.12 0.74 -4.18
N HIS A 82 0.96 0.33 -5.45
CA HIS A 82 2.06 0.34 -6.42
C HIS A 82 2.73 1.71 -6.53
N GLY A 83 1.93 2.77 -6.69
CA GLY A 83 2.43 4.15 -6.70
C GLY A 83 3.15 4.51 -5.38
N GLY A 84 2.59 4.09 -4.25
CA GLY A 84 3.18 4.30 -2.93
C GLY A 84 4.52 3.60 -2.72
N VAL A 85 4.66 2.34 -3.14
CA VAL A 85 5.92 1.57 -3.02
C VAL A 85 6.99 2.14 -3.94
N MET A 86 6.61 2.55 -5.15
CA MET A 86 7.50 3.23 -6.09
C MET A 86 8.04 4.54 -5.48
N TYR A 87 7.14 5.35 -4.90
CA TYR A 87 7.53 6.59 -4.21
C TYR A 87 8.41 6.31 -2.99
N ALA A 88 8.08 5.30 -2.18
CA ALA A 88 8.85 4.91 -1.01
C ALA A 88 10.27 4.44 -1.38
N ALA A 89 10.44 3.70 -2.49
CA ALA A 89 11.76 3.33 -2.99
C ALA A 89 12.59 4.56 -3.35
N TYR A 90 11.99 5.56 -4.01
CA TYR A 90 12.66 6.82 -4.30
C TYR A 90 13.06 7.59 -3.04
N VAL A 91 12.14 7.75 -2.08
CA VAL A 91 12.43 8.41 -0.79
C VAL A 91 13.53 7.68 -0.04
N GLY A 92 13.52 6.34 -0.04
CA GLY A 92 14.58 5.52 0.53
C GLY A 92 15.93 5.77 -0.12
N ALA A 93 15.99 5.81 -1.45
CA ALA A 93 17.23 6.13 -2.17
C ALA A 93 17.75 7.53 -1.85
N ARG A 94 16.88 8.55 -1.79
CA ARG A 94 17.26 9.92 -1.38
C ARG A 94 17.72 9.98 0.07
N SER A 95 17.07 9.23 0.95
CA SER A 95 17.46 9.11 2.36
C SER A 95 18.84 8.46 2.47
N ALA A 96 19.11 7.40 1.71
CA ALA A 96 20.41 6.71 1.72
C ALA A 96 21.56 7.61 1.24
N VAL A 97 21.30 8.54 0.32
CA VAL A 97 22.32 9.54 -0.08
C VAL A 97 22.80 10.35 1.11
N VAL A 98 21.90 10.74 2.01
CA VAL A 98 22.21 11.60 3.17
C VAL A 98 22.73 10.78 4.35
N TRP A 99 22.09 9.63 4.63
CA TRP A 99 22.25 8.92 5.89
C TRP A 99 23.31 7.82 5.87
N ASP A 100 23.74 7.33 4.71
CA ASP A 100 24.80 6.30 4.67
C ASP A 100 26.16 6.84 5.12
N THR A 101 26.36 8.16 5.04
CA THR A 101 27.59 8.83 5.47
C THR A 101 27.53 9.26 6.94
N ALA A 102 26.40 9.00 7.61
CA ALA A 102 26.19 9.34 9.02
C ALA A 102 26.91 8.34 9.93
N GLN A 103 27.43 8.86 11.03
CA GLN A 103 28.01 8.09 12.13
C GLN A 103 27.12 8.22 13.36
N PRO A 104 27.07 7.24 14.28
CA PRO A 104 27.73 5.95 14.24
C PRO A 104 27.14 4.98 13.20
N ASP A 105 27.91 3.93 12.87
CA ASP A 105 27.50 2.92 11.89
C ASP A 105 26.19 2.25 12.34
N GLY A 106 25.21 2.15 11.44
CA GLY A 106 23.88 1.56 11.71
C GLY A 106 22.74 2.58 11.77
N VAL A 107 22.99 3.81 12.25
CA VAL A 107 22.00 4.90 12.28
C VAL A 107 21.47 5.19 10.87
N GLY A 108 22.36 5.14 9.88
CA GLY A 108 22.01 5.40 8.50
C GLY A 108 20.91 4.46 7.96
N ALA A 109 21.10 3.15 8.13
CA ALA A 109 20.15 2.15 7.68
C ALA A 109 18.79 2.27 8.39
N GLU A 110 18.80 2.58 9.69
CA GLU A 110 17.58 2.80 10.46
C GLU A 110 16.79 4.03 9.95
N LYS A 111 17.48 5.17 9.72
CA LYS A 111 16.83 6.38 9.20
C LYS A 111 16.29 6.17 7.78
N VAL A 112 16.99 5.42 6.93
CA VAL A 112 16.48 5.02 5.60
C VAL A 112 15.21 4.18 5.74
N HIS A 113 15.22 3.19 6.63
CA HIS A 113 14.06 2.35 6.88
C HIS A 113 12.86 3.15 7.40
N LEU A 114 13.09 4.08 8.32
CA LEU A 114 12.08 4.98 8.86
C LEU A 114 11.48 5.88 7.75
N ALA A 115 12.33 6.47 6.90
CA ALA A 115 11.90 7.32 5.81
C ALA A 115 11.00 6.56 4.80
N VAL A 116 11.38 5.32 4.45
CA VAL A 116 10.58 4.44 3.59
C VAL A 116 9.24 4.10 4.25
N ALA A 117 9.24 3.75 5.54
CA ALA A 117 8.01 3.44 6.27
C ALA A 117 7.06 4.65 6.34
N HIS A 118 7.58 5.85 6.61
CA HIS A 118 6.80 7.09 6.63
C HIS A 118 6.21 7.42 5.25
N ALA A 119 7.00 7.28 4.18
CA ALA A 119 6.53 7.50 2.82
C ALA A 119 5.43 6.51 2.41
N LEU A 120 5.47 5.28 2.93
CA LEU A 120 4.53 4.23 2.62
C LEU A 120 3.27 4.22 3.50
N ALA A 121 3.33 4.82 4.69
CA ALA A 121 2.23 4.89 5.67
C ALA A 121 0.86 5.27 5.07
N PRO A 122 0.71 6.32 4.22
CA PRO A 122 -0.60 6.65 3.66
C PRO A 122 -1.16 5.56 2.72
N PHE A 123 -0.28 4.78 2.08
CA PHE A 123 -0.62 3.74 1.11
C PHE A 123 -0.80 2.35 1.73
N ALA A 124 -0.43 2.16 3.00
CA ALA A 124 -0.46 0.85 3.64
C ALA A 124 -1.89 0.27 3.74
N SER A 125 -2.06 -1.01 3.41
CA SER A 125 -3.34 -1.71 3.51
C SER A 125 -3.69 -1.98 4.96
N GLY A 126 -4.86 -1.53 5.42
CA GLY A 126 -5.29 -1.67 6.80
C GLY A 126 -5.96 -3.02 7.09
N ASN A 127 -5.23 -4.14 7.01
CA ASN A 127 -5.80 -5.45 7.32
C ASN A 127 -5.68 -5.77 8.83
N PRO A 128 -6.79 -6.03 9.54
CA PRO A 128 -6.79 -6.29 10.98
C PRO A 128 -5.89 -7.46 11.39
N LYS A 129 -5.64 -8.42 10.51
CA LYS A 129 -4.78 -9.58 10.81
C LYS A 129 -3.32 -9.23 11.06
N HIS A 130 -2.87 -8.03 10.68
CA HIS A 130 -1.53 -7.57 11.07
C HIS A 130 -1.53 -6.92 12.47
N LEU A 131 -2.69 -6.60 13.07
CA LEU A 131 -2.76 -6.05 14.43
C LEU A 131 -2.87 -7.18 15.45
N SER A 132 -1.86 -7.32 16.31
CA SER A 132 -2.08 -7.89 17.65
C SER A 132 -2.20 -6.74 18.65
N ALA A 133 -2.94 -6.96 19.75
CA ALA A 133 -3.07 -5.96 20.82
C ALA A 133 -1.72 -5.65 21.48
N GLU A 134 -0.89 -6.68 21.65
CA GLU A 134 0.48 -6.58 22.17
C GLU A 134 1.36 -5.66 21.29
N TYR A 135 1.21 -5.76 19.96
CA TYR A 135 1.98 -4.94 19.04
C TYR A 135 1.55 -3.47 18.99
N LEU A 136 0.29 -3.16 19.27
CA LEU A 136 -0.17 -1.77 19.35
C LEU A 136 0.46 -1.01 20.53
N GLU A 137 0.68 -1.69 21.66
CA GLU A 137 1.35 -1.10 22.81
C GLU A 137 2.85 -0.88 22.55
N LEU A 138 3.52 -1.83 21.90
CA LEU A 138 4.90 -1.66 21.43
C LEU A 138 5.03 -0.49 20.44
N ALA A 139 4.11 -0.38 19.47
CA ALA A 139 4.14 0.69 18.48
C ALA A 139 3.93 2.10 19.09
N ARG A 140 3.27 2.19 20.25
CA ARG A 140 3.11 3.46 20.99
C ARG A 140 4.39 3.88 21.71
N GLN A 141 5.24 2.93 22.08
CA GLN A 141 6.50 3.17 22.79
C GLN A 141 7.67 3.44 21.83
N ASP A 142 7.54 3.04 20.57
CA ASP A 142 8.55 3.16 19.52
C ASP A 142 8.58 4.54 18.84
N ILE A 143 9.71 4.88 18.20
CA ILE A 143 9.99 6.13 17.43
C ILE A 143 8.88 6.46 16.42
N SER A 144 8.07 5.47 16.05
CA SER A 144 6.78 5.60 15.35
C SER A 144 5.85 6.71 15.90
N TYR A 145 5.99 7.09 17.18
CA TYR A 145 5.25 8.20 17.79
C TYR A 145 5.72 9.59 17.31
N SER A 146 6.99 9.74 16.92
CA SER A 146 7.53 11.00 16.38
C SER A 146 6.83 11.43 15.10
N TYR A 147 6.47 10.49 14.22
CA TYR A 147 5.66 10.75 13.03
C TYR A 147 4.27 11.29 13.37
N CYS A 148 3.61 10.66 14.36
CA CYS A 148 2.28 11.09 14.79
C CYS A 148 2.35 12.49 15.41
N GLN A 149 3.36 12.76 16.25
CA GLN A 149 3.60 14.09 16.80
C GLN A 149 3.88 15.12 15.70
N ALA A 150 4.70 14.79 14.70
CA ALA A 150 4.99 15.69 13.57
C ALA A 150 3.72 16.02 12.78
N TYR A 151 2.84 15.03 12.54
CA TYR A 151 1.53 15.26 11.91
C TYR A 151 0.67 16.21 12.74
N PHE A 152 0.49 15.96 14.04
CA PHE A 152 -0.34 16.83 14.89
C PHE A 152 0.27 18.22 15.07
N ARG A 153 1.60 18.35 15.05
CA ARG A 153 2.28 19.64 15.06
C ARG A 153 2.04 20.43 13.77
N TYR A 154 2.03 19.75 12.62
CA TYR A 154 1.79 20.38 11.32
C TYR A 154 0.33 20.78 11.11
N VAL A 155 -0.61 19.90 11.45
CA VAL A 155 -2.05 20.12 11.24
C VAL A 155 -2.67 20.95 12.38
N GLY A 156 -2.06 20.95 13.57
CA GLY A 156 -2.56 21.69 14.72
C GLY A 156 -3.90 21.15 15.22
N THR A 157 -4.81 22.07 15.59
CA THR A 157 -6.14 21.76 16.12
C THR A 157 -7.09 21.18 15.08
N ASP A 158 -6.79 21.30 13.79
CA ASP A 158 -7.65 20.85 12.68
C ASP A 158 -7.44 19.38 12.33
N ALA A 159 -6.82 18.61 13.22
CA ALA A 159 -6.48 17.23 12.98
C ALA A 159 -7.72 16.34 12.90
N VAL A 160 -8.08 15.94 11.67
CA VAL A 160 -9.22 15.04 11.39
C VAL A 160 -8.90 13.58 11.73
N LEU A 161 -7.61 13.20 11.69
CA LEU A 161 -7.17 11.82 11.89
C LEU A 161 -6.88 11.54 13.36
N SER A 162 -7.44 10.44 13.88
CA SER A 162 -7.13 9.97 15.22
C SER A 162 -5.70 9.43 15.31
N ASN A 163 -5.05 9.59 16.47
CA ASN A 163 -3.70 9.07 16.71
C ASN A 163 -3.61 7.55 16.46
N ASN A 164 -4.62 6.80 16.94
CA ASN A 164 -4.71 5.36 16.72
C ASN A 164 -4.75 4.98 15.23
N TYR A 165 -5.36 5.79 14.37
CA TYR A 165 -5.38 5.55 12.93
C TYR A 165 -3.98 5.68 12.32
N LEU A 166 -3.26 6.76 12.67
CA LEU A 166 -1.90 7.02 12.17
C LEU A 166 -0.91 5.95 12.62
N VAL A 167 -0.92 5.61 13.93
CA VAL A 167 -0.06 4.55 14.49
C VAL A 167 -0.31 3.23 13.76
N ARG A 168 -1.57 2.86 13.54
CA ARG A 168 -1.91 1.62 12.80
C ARG A 168 -1.38 1.65 11.38
N LYS A 169 -1.55 2.77 10.65
CA LYS A 169 -1.07 2.91 9.27
C LYS A 169 0.44 2.78 9.16
N LEU A 170 1.17 3.45 10.03
CA LEU A 170 2.62 3.35 10.07
C LEU A 170 3.09 1.94 10.44
N TYR A 171 2.42 1.33 11.42
CA TYR A 171 2.72 -0.04 11.82
C TYR A 171 2.49 -1.03 10.67
N TYR A 172 1.38 -0.94 9.94
CA TYR A 172 1.11 -1.76 8.76
C TYR A 172 2.16 -1.54 7.66
N ALA A 173 2.58 -0.30 7.44
CA ALA A 173 3.66 -0.01 6.51
C ALA A 173 4.94 -0.76 6.91
N ARG A 174 5.35 -0.64 8.19
CA ARG A 174 6.59 -1.24 8.71
C ARG A 174 6.58 -2.77 8.67
N GLN A 175 5.48 -3.43 9.07
CA GLN A 175 5.41 -4.90 9.12
C GLN A 175 5.42 -5.55 7.74
N SER A 176 4.71 -4.95 6.79
CA SER A 176 4.62 -5.47 5.43
C SER A 176 5.81 -5.05 4.54
N LEU A 177 6.67 -4.15 5.02
CA LEU A 177 7.86 -3.67 4.33
C LEU A 177 9.06 -4.64 4.46
N VAL A 178 9.77 -4.86 3.37
CA VAL A 178 11.17 -5.31 3.34
C VAL A 178 11.97 -4.27 2.60
N LEU A 179 13.04 -3.83 3.23
CA LEU A 179 14.02 -2.95 2.64
C LEU A 179 15.29 -3.74 2.34
N TYR A 180 15.74 -3.66 1.09
CA TYR A 180 17.10 -4.04 0.72
C TYR A 180 17.86 -2.77 0.38
N HIS A 181 18.80 -2.43 1.24
CA HIS A 181 19.70 -1.30 1.07
C HIS A 181 21.13 -1.81 1.24
N GLN A 182 21.98 -1.45 0.29
CA GLN A 182 23.40 -1.75 0.34
C GLN A 182 24.15 -0.42 0.35
N PRO A 183 25.04 -0.19 1.33
CA PRO A 183 25.93 0.96 1.30
C PRO A 183 26.74 0.97 0.01
N PRO A 184 26.99 2.15 -0.60
CA PRO A 184 27.83 2.25 -1.77
C PRO A 184 29.26 1.77 -1.48
N ALA A 185 29.91 1.15 -2.47
CA ALA A 185 31.32 0.71 -2.32
C ALA A 185 32.32 1.87 -2.49
N ALA A 186 31.92 2.91 -3.23
CA ALA A 186 32.75 4.08 -3.53
C ALA A 186 31.89 5.34 -3.69
N TRP A 187 32.51 6.53 -3.56
CA TRP A 187 31.81 7.83 -3.57
C TRP A 187 31.13 8.12 -4.91
N ASP A 188 31.59 7.51 -5.99
CA ASP A 188 31.08 7.63 -7.35
C ASP A 188 30.16 6.46 -7.76
N SER A 189 29.97 5.47 -6.89
CA SER A 189 29.10 4.32 -7.16
C SER A 189 27.61 4.67 -7.09
N GLU A 190 26.76 3.86 -7.72
CA GLU A 190 25.31 4.02 -7.64
C GLU A 190 24.76 3.53 -6.28
N LYS A 191 23.82 4.28 -5.70
CA LYS A 191 23.03 3.84 -4.54
C LYS A 191 21.76 3.17 -5.02
N LYS A 192 21.54 1.93 -4.55
CA LYS A 192 20.37 1.12 -4.87
C LYS A 192 19.58 0.83 -3.62
N VAL A 193 18.30 1.21 -3.64
CA VAL A 193 17.35 0.91 -2.57
C VAL A 193 16.17 0.16 -3.19
N SER A 194 15.97 -1.07 -2.72
CA SER A 194 14.86 -1.92 -3.16
C SER A 194 13.84 -2.03 -2.04
N VAL A 195 12.59 -1.72 -2.34
CA VAL A 195 11.48 -1.76 -1.41
C VAL A 195 10.52 -2.84 -1.88
N SER A 196 10.26 -3.81 -1.00
CA SER A 196 9.25 -4.85 -1.20
C SER A 196 8.13 -4.64 -0.18
N TYR A 197 6.88 -4.68 -0.63
CA TYR A 197 5.72 -4.52 0.23
C TYR A 197 4.70 -5.62 0.00
N ASP A 198 4.25 -6.26 1.08
CA ASP A 198 3.23 -7.30 1.05
C ASP A 198 1.83 -6.70 1.27
N HIS A 199 1.10 -6.50 0.17
CA HIS A 199 -0.27 -6.00 0.19
C HIS A 199 -1.26 -7.12 0.56
N ALA A 200 -2.03 -6.92 1.62
CA ALA A 200 -3.04 -7.88 2.04
C ALA A 200 -4.39 -7.61 1.37
N PHE A 201 -4.97 -8.64 0.74
CA PHE A 201 -6.31 -8.54 0.19
C PHE A 201 -7.38 -8.54 1.30
N HIS A 202 -8.39 -7.70 1.16
CA HIS A 202 -9.63 -7.66 1.95
C HIS A 202 -10.64 -8.68 1.43
N LEU A 203 -10.64 -8.98 0.12
CA LEU A 203 -11.57 -9.92 -0.50
C LEU A 203 -10.98 -11.34 -0.56
N PRO A 204 -11.60 -12.35 0.09
CA PRO A 204 -11.08 -13.72 0.07
C PRO A 204 -10.97 -14.34 -1.34
N ALA A 205 -11.87 -13.99 -2.24
CA ALA A 205 -11.82 -14.46 -3.62
C ALA A 205 -10.59 -13.92 -4.37
N MET A 206 -10.30 -12.63 -4.23
CA MET A 206 -9.12 -11.99 -4.83
C MET A 206 -7.82 -12.53 -4.20
N SER A 207 -7.83 -12.76 -2.88
CA SER A 207 -6.67 -13.32 -2.19
C SER A 207 -6.33 -14.74 -2.65
N ARG A 208 -7.34 -15.54 -3.00
CA ARG A 208 -7.14 -16.88 -3.59
C ARG A 208 -6.65 -16.80 -5.03
N LEU A 209 -7.20 -15.88 -5.83
CA LEU A 209 -6.89 -15.75 -7.25
C LEU A 209 -5.49 -15.19 -7.49
N LEU A 210 -5.13 -14.09 -6.81
CA LEU A 210 -3.90 -13.32 -7.06
C LEU A 210 -2.89 -13.41 -5.92
N GLY A 211 -3.36 -13.67 -4.69
CA GLY A 211 -2.50 -13.68 -3.52
C GLY A 211 -1.67 -14.95 -3.38
N ARG A 212 -0.52 -14.80 -2.73
CA ARG A 212 0.37 -15.89 -2.31
C ARG A 212 0.40 -15.96 -0.78
N PRO A 213 0.62 -17.14 -0.16
CA PRO A 213 0.81 -17.22 1.28
C PRO A 213 1.90 -16.26 1.75
N SER A 214 1.63 -15.46 2.78
CA SER A 214 2.63 -14.58 3.38
C SER A 214 3.65 -15.41 4.14
N SER A 215 4.93 -15.10 3.96
CA SER A 215 6.01 -15.66 4.77
C SER A 215 6.09 -15.05 6.17
N ARG A 216 5.46 -13.88 6.40
CA ARG A 216 5.53 -13.14 7.66
C ARG A 216 4.32 -13.31 8.55
N VAL A 217 3.13 -13.43 7.96
CA VAL A 217 1.87 -13.54 8.70
C VAL A 217 1.18 -14.86 8.37
N PRO A 218 1.20 -15.85 9.27
CA PRO A 218 0.57 -17.15 9.04
C PRO A 218 -0.90 -17.02 8.65
N GLY A 219 -1.31 -17.76 7.62
CA GLY A 219 -2.69 -17.78 7.14
C GLY A 219 -3.16 -16.52 6.39
N LEU A 220 -2.27 -15.53 6.18
CA LEU A 220 -2.54 -14.38 5.33
C LEU A 220 -2.09 -14.67 3.89
N ARG A 221 -2.88 -14.21 2.91
CA ARG A 221 -2.47 -14.21 1.50
C ARG A 221 -2.24 -12.77 1.06
N VAL A 222 -1.07 -12.53 0.49
CA VAL A 222 -0.57 -11.20 0.12
C VAL A 222 -0.16 -11.15 -1.34
N PHE A 223 -0.13 -9.94 -1.90
CA PHE A 223 0.49 -9.65 -3.19
C PHE A 223 1.74 -8.82 -2.93
N THR A 224 2.91 -9.35 -3.31
CA THR A 224 4.18 -8.66 -3.08
C THR A 224 4.48 -7.72 -4.23
N ILE A 225 4.63 -6.44 -3.91
CA ILE A 225 5.00 -5.36 -4.83
C ILE A 225 6.46 -5.02 -4.57
N ARG A 226 7.28 -4.91 -5.61
CA ARG A 226 8.70 -4.57 -5.46
C ARG A 226 9.15 -3.52 -6.47
N TYR A 227 9.82 -2.50 -5.96
CA TYR A 227 10.45 -1.46 -6.77
C TYR A 227 11.87 -1.19 -6.29
N THR A 228 12.75 -0.90 -7.24
CA THR A 228 14.14 -0.54 -6.98
C THR A 228 14.40 0.84 -7.54
N ALA A 229 14.89 1.75 -6.69
CA ALA A 229 15.33 3.08 -7.09
C ALA A 229 16.85 3.16 -7.05
N THR A 230 17.43 3.70 -8.12
CA THR A 230 18.86 3.92 -8.27
C THR A 230 19.17 5.41 -8.43
N LEU A 231 20.05 5.92 -7.58
CA LEU A 231 20.54 7.30 -7.59
C LEU A 231 22.07 7.34 -7.63
N GLN A 232 22.62 8.43 -8.13
CA GLN A 232 24.05 8.69 -7.99
C GLN A 232 24.37 8.96 -6.51
N ASN A 233 25.52 8.47 -6.06
CA ASN A 233 26.00 8.80 -4.73
C ASN A 233 26.52 10.24 -4.72
N GLU A 234 25.80 11.11 -4.00
CA GLU A 234 26.19 12.51 -3.77
C GLU A 234 26.82 12.70 -2.37
N GLY A 235 27.20 11.60 -1.72
CA GLY A 235 27.79 11.59 -0.37
C GLY A 235 29.21 12.16 -0.31
N ALA A 236 29.79 12.12 0.89
CA ALA A 236 31.15 12.59 1.14
C ALA A 236 32.17 11.91 0.21
N LYS A 237 33.05 12.71 -0.40
CA LYS A 237 34.13 12.23 -1.29
C LYS A 237 35.37 11.78 -0.52
N THR A 238 35.19 11.27 0.69
CA THR A 238 36.28 10.72 1.50
C THR A 238 36.47 9.23 1.20
N PRO A 239 37.67 8.66 1.45
CA PRO A 239 37.91 7.22 1.24
C PRO A 239 36.98 6.31 2.02
N ASP A 240 36.52 6.76 3.20
CA ASP A 240 35.62 6.04 4.10
C ASP A 240 34.14 6.44 3.94
N GLN A 241 33.86 7.43 3.08
CA GLN A 241 32.53 8.00 2.85
C GLN A 241 31.82 8.53 4.10
N LYS A 242 32.57 8.88 5.14
CA LYS A 242 32.01 9.43 6.38
C LYS A 242 32.05 10.95 6.34
N LEU A 243 31.05 11.58 6.94
CA LEU A 243 31.03 13.05 7.11
C LEU A 243 32.00 13.52 8.20
N GLY A 244 32.43 12.64 9.10
CA GLY A 244 33.27 13.01 10.26
C GLY A 244 32.49 13.72 11.36
N ILE A 245 31.15 13.63 11.34
CA ILE A 245 30.25 14.20 12.34
C ILE A 245 29.44 13.05 12.93
N ASP A 246 29.55 12.86 14.24
CA ASP A 246 28.73 11.90 14.98
C ASP A 246 27.33 12.47 15.17
N TYR A 247 26.32 11.75 14.68
CA TYR A 247 24.92 12.06 14.88
C TYR A 247 24.47 11.44 16.19
N ASP A 248 24.06 12.30 17.11
CA ASP A 248 23.34 11.89 18.30
C ASP A 248 21.90 11.52 17.90
N SER A 249 21.55 10.24 18.05
CA SER A 249 20.23 9.71 17.71
C SER A 249 19.18 9.92 18.79
N ASP A 250 19.57 10.48 19.95
CA ASP A 250 18.69 10.61 21.13
C ASP A 250 17.65 11.75 21.01
N TYR A 251 17.54 12.38 19.83
CA TYR A 251 16.56 13.43 19.51
C TYR A 251 15.61 13.04 18.36
#